data_AF-K6TTK9-F1
#
_entry.id   AF-K6TTK9-F1
#
_cell.length_a   1.000
_cell.length_b   1.000
_cell.length_c   1.000
_cell.angle_alpha   90.00
_cell.angle_beta   90.00
_cell.angle_gamma   90.00
#
_symmetry.space_group_name_H-M   'P 1'
#
loop_
_entity.id
_entity.type
_entity.pdbx_description
1 polymer ?
#
loop_
_entity_poly.entity_id
_entity_poly.type
_entity_poly.pdbx_seq_one_letter_code
_entity_poly.pdbx_strand_id
1 'polypeptide(L)'
;MKYLVCEICGGYYQLMDEESINDFDSCQCGGKLYIVEKKDEIEIQSPKITCKNCGKVVTVETAFCSACGQILIPAKEVLGTNRSETFKPIGILAGVTFILVSIVLLGLFV
;
A
#
# COMPACT_ATOMS: atom_id res chain seq x y z
N MET A 1 12.02 -3.08 -10.97
CA MET A 1 10.84 -3.81 -11.52
C MET A 1 9.69 -2.85 -11.85
N LYS A 2 8.92 -3.11 -12.92
CA LYS A 2 7.74 -2.31 -13.33
C LYS A 2 6.43 -3.07 -13.08
N TYR A 3 5.39 -2.35 -12.67
CA TYR A 3 4.08 -2.91 -12.36
C TYR A 3 2.97 -2.07 -13.00
N LEU A 4 1.92 -2.72 -13.49
CA LEU A 4 0.63 -2.09 -13.83
C LEU A 4 -0.29 -2.21 -12.63
N VAL A 5 -0.91 -1.11 -12.21
CA VAL A 5 -1.85 -1.09 -11.09
C VAL A 5 -3.17 -0.47 -11.54
N CYS A 6 -4.28 -1.09 -11.16
CA CYS A 6 -5.62 -0.59 -11.44
C CYS A 6 -6.07 0.43 -10.40
N GLU A 7 -6.59 1.57 -10.86
CA GLU A 7 -7.11 2.63 -9.98
C GLU A 7 -8.42 2.26 -9.24
N ILE A 8 -9.19 1.30 -9.76
CA ILE A 8 -10.51 0.94 -9.20
C ILE A 8 -10.39 -0.23 -8.23
N CYS A 9 -9.85 -1.36 -8.68
CA CYS A 9 -9.81 -2.59 -7.86
C CYS A 9 -8.49 -2.78 -7.10
N GLY A 10 -7.45 -1.99 -7.40
CA GLY A 10 -6.12 -2.17 -6.83
C GLY A 10 -5.39 -3.43 -7.30
N GLY A 11 -5.93 -4.15 -8.29
CA GLY A 11 -5.25 -5.29 -8.91
C GLY A 11 -3.94 -4.86 -9.56
N TYR A 12 -2.94 -5.74 -9.53
CA TYR A 12 -1.61 -5.46 -10.05
C TYR A 12 -1.10 -6.59 -10.96
N TYR A 13 -0.28 -6.22 -11.94
CA TYR A 13 0.45 -7.13 -12.83
C TYR A 13 1.90 -6.68 -12.94
N GLN A 14 2.85 -7.60 -12.83
CA GLN A 14 4.28 -7.29 -12.98
C GLN A 14 4.66 -7.45 -14.45
N LEU A 15 5.18 -6.38 -15.05
CA LEU A 15 5.69 -6.42 -16.42
C LEU A 15 7.07 -7.09 -16.44
N MET A 16 7.27 -8.01 -17.38
CA MET A 16 8.61 -8.50 -17.71
C MET A 16 9.38 -7.47 -18.56
N ASP A 17 10.71 -7.58 -18.60
CA ASP A 17 11.56 -6.59 -19.28
C ASP A 17 11.28 -6.46 -20.79
N GLU A 18 10.77 -7.54 -21.40
CA GLU A 18 10.43 -7.63 -22.82
C GLU A 18 8.92 -7.41 -23.11
N GLU A 19 8.11 -7.14 -22.09
CA GLU A 19 6.68 -6.86 -22.27
C GLU A 19 6.43 -5.36 -22.49
N SER A 20 5.71 -5.03 -23.56
CA SER A 20 5.31 -3.67 -23.86
C SER A 20 4.05 -3.30 -23.08
N ILE A 21 4.03 -2.13 -22.46
CA ILE A 21 2.79 -1.62 -21.84
C ILE A 21 1.66 -1.43 -22.85
N ASN A 22 2.00 -1.18 -24.11
CA ASN A 22 0.99 -0.90 -25.13
C ASN A 22 0.10 -2.12 -25.44
N ASP A 23 0.48 -3.32 -24.97
CA ASP A 23 -0.33 -4.53 -25.11
C ASP A 23 -1.48 -4.59 -24.07
N PHE A 24 -1.54 -3.63 -23.14
CA PHE A 24 -2.51 -3.59 -22.05
C PHE A 24 -3.42 -2.36 -22.16
N ASP A 25 -4.69 -2.58 -22.51
CA ASP A 25 -5.68 -1.49 -22.62
C ASP A 25 -6.24 -1.05 -21.25
N SER A 26 -6.93 -1.96 -20.56
CA SER A 26 -7.64 -1.66 -19.31
C SER A 26 -7.79 -2.88 -18.42
N CYS A 27 -8.10 -2.67 -17.15
CA CYS A 27 -8.37 -3.77 -16.22
C CYS A 27 -9.70 -4.46 -16.58
N GLN A 28 -9.83 -5.74 -16.26
CA GLN A 28 -11.08 -6.50 -16.45
C GLN A 28 -12.30 -5.89 -15.72
N CYS A 29 -12.06 -5.07 -14.70
CA CYS A 29 -13.12 -4.33 -14.01
C CYS A 29 -13.51 -3.00 -14.71
N GLY A 30 -12.87 -2.65 -15.83
CA GLY A 30 -13.06 -1.40 -16.57
C GLY A 30 -12.22 -0.21 -16.08
N GLY A 31 -11.36 -0.40 -15.07
CA GLY A 31 -10.50 0.66 -14.54
C GLY A 31 -9.23 0.91 -15.37
N LYS A 32 -8.70 2.13 -15.33
CA LYS A 32 -7.44 2.48 -15.98
C LYS A 32 -6.25 1.87 -15.25
N LEU A 33 -5.24 1.47 -16.02
CA LEU A 33 -3.97 0.95 -15.53
C LEU A 33 -2.90 2.05 -15.55
N TYR A 34 -2.07 2.13 -14.50
CA TYR A 34 -0.91 3.04 -14.43
C TYR A 34 0.37 2.29 -14.08
N ILE A 35 1.52 2.76 -14.59
CA ILE A 35 2.83 2.18 -14.30
C ILE A 35 3.33 2.65 -12.94
N VAL A 36 3.81 1.70 -12.15
CA VAL A 36 4.60 1.97 -10.95
C VAL A 36 5.96 1.32 -11.14
N GLU A 37 7.02 2.13 -11.04
CA GLU A 37 8.39 1.65 -11.03
C GLU A 37 8.85 1.44 -9.58
N LYS A 38 9.15 0.19 -9.23
CA LYS A 38 9.88 -0.11 -8.00
C LYS A 38 11.36 -0.11 -8.35
N LYS A 39 12.11 0.86 -7.83
CA LYS A 39 13.57 0.78 -7.82
C LYS A 39 13.93 -0.31 -6.82
N ASP A 40 14.61 -1.35 -7.28
CA ASP A 40 15.10 -2.44 -6.44
C ASP A 40 16.36 -2.04 -5.65
N GLU A 41 16.53 -0.73 -5.39
CA GLU A 41 17.51 -0.21 -4.45
C GLU A 41 16.87 -0.12 -3.07
N ILE A 42 16.52 -1.28 -2.54
CA ILE A 42 16.86 -1.51 -1.15
C ILE A 42 17.71 -2.77 -1.17
N GLU A 43 19.01 -2.59 -1.35
CA GLU A 43 19.96 -3.44 -0.65
C GLU A 43 19.63 -3.27 0.83
N ILE A 44 18.65 -4.05 1.30
CA ILE A 44 18.47 -4.27 2.71
C ILE A 44 19.74 -5.02 3.08
N GLN A 45 20.77 -4.28 3.48
CA GLN A 45 21.79 -4.84 4.34
C GLN A 45 20.99 -5.30 5.56
N SER A 46 20.52 -6.55 5.54
CA SER A 46 19.67 -7.13 6.57
C SER A 46 20.28 -6.73 7.90
N PRO A 47 19.59 -5.91 8.72
CA PRO A 47 20.21 -5.33 9.89
C PRO A 47 20.86 -6.44 10.70
N LYS A 48 22.17 -6.39 10.85
CA LYS A 48 22.90 -7.37 11.65
C LYS A 48 22.66 -7.00 13.10
N ILE A 49 22.08 -7.90 13.87
CA ILE A 49 21.83 -7.71 15.29
C ILE A 49 22.79 -8.58 16.10
N THR A 50 23.33 -8.04 17.18
CA THR A 50 24.17 -8.80 18.10
C THR A 50 23.28 -9.41 19.17
N CYS A 51 23.35 -10.73 19.33
CA CYS A 51 22.64 -11.43 20.40
C CYS A 51 23.14 -10.95 21.76
N LYS A 52 22.23 -10.46 22.62
CA LYS A 52 22.61 -9.93 23.95
C LYS A 52 23.04 -11.02 24.94
N ASN A 53 22.62 -12.28 24.74
CA ASN A 53 23.00 -13.39 25.62
C ASN A 53 24.38 -13.99 25.28
N CYS A 54 24.69 -14.19 24.00
CA CYS A 54 25.93 -14.88 23.60
C CYS A 54 26.90 -14.07 22.75
N GLY A 55 26.55 -12.84 22.37
CA GLY A 55 27.41 -11.94 21.59
C GLY A 55 27.57 -12.28 20.11
N LYS A 56 26.95 -13.37 19.61
CA LYS A 56 27.00 -13.71 18.19
C LYS A 56 26.19 -12.72 17.35
N VAL A 57 26.75 -12.31 16.21
CA VAL A 57 26.05 -11.52 15.20
C VAL A 57 25.07 -12.42 14.44
N VAL A 58 23.81 -12.03 14.39
CA VAL A 58 22.69 -12.76 13.78
C VAL A 58 21.99 -11.87 12.75
N THR A 59 21.44 -12.47 11.70
CA THR A 59 20.61 -11.78 10.71
C THR A 59 19.17 -11.67 11.23
N VAL A 60 18.51 -10.53 11.00
CA VAL A 60 17.11 -10.28 11.42
C VAL A 60 16.05 -11.17 10.78
N GLU A 61 16.44 -12.09 9.89
CA GLU A 61 15.54 -13.07 9.28
C GLU A 61 15.24 -14.25 10.20
N THR A 62 15.88 -14.34 11.37
CA THR A 62 15.68 -15.42 12.34
C THR A 62 15.03 -14.91 13.62
N ALA A 63 14.02 -15.64 14.11
CA ALA A 63 13.32 -15.32 15.36
C ALA A 63 14.12 -15.72 16.62
N PHE A 64 15.22 -16.46 16.46
CA PHE A 64 16.05 -16.93 17.57
C PHE A 64 17.53 -16.98 17.18
N CYS A 65 18.40 -16.83 18.17
CA CYS A 65 19.84 -16.97 18.01
C CYS A 65 20.20 -18.45 17.81
N SER A 66 20.70 -18.80 16.63
CA SER A 66 21.13 -20.16 16.28
C SER A 66 22.24 -20.74 17.17
N ALA A 67 22.95 -19.90 17.94
CA ALA A 67 24.05 -20.34 18.80
C ALA A 67 23.65 -20.60 20.26
N CYS A 68 22.63 -19.91 20.79
CA CYS A 68 22.27 -20.02 22.20
C CYS A 68 20.76 -20.20 22.45
N GLY A 69 19.94 -20.15 21.41
CA GLY A 69 18.48 -20.32 21.51
C GLY A 69 17.71 -19.10 22.00
N GLN A 70 18.35 -17.97 22.32
CA GLN A 70 17.64 -16.77 22.76
C GLN A 70 16.69 -16.28 21.64
N ILE A 71 15.44 -15.98 22.00
CA ILE A 71 14.47 -15.33 21.11
C ILE A 71 14.94 -13.89 20.80
N LEU A 72 14.98 -13.56 19.51
CA LEU A 72 15.33 -12.24 18.98
C LEU A 72 14.05 -11.60 18.44
N ILE A 73 13.80 -10.33 18.77
CA ILE A 73 12.66 -9.58 18.22
C ILE A 73 13.15 -8.93 16.91
N PRO A 74 12.72 -9.38 15.72
CA PRO A 74 13.19 -8.83 14.46
C PRO A 74 12.59 -7.44 14.19
N ALA A 75 13.37 -6.55 13.58
CA ALA A 75 12.97 -5.16 13.30
C ALA A 75 11.85 -5.01 12.25
N LYS A 76 11.45 -6.09 11.56
CA LYS A 76 10.36 -6.07 10.57
C LYS A 76 9.02 -5.63 11.19
N GLU A 77 8.84 -5.83 12.50
CA GLU A 77 7.63 -5.40 13.22
C GLU A 77 7.57 -3.89 13.50
N VAL A 78 8.61 -3.12 13.17
CA VAL A 78 8.63 -1.64 13.38
C VAL A 78 8.08 -0.88 12.17
N LEU A 79 7.94 -1.51 10.99
CA LEU A 79 7.45 -0.85 9.77
C LEU A 79 5.99 -1.23 9.49
N GLY A 80 5.06 -0.76 10.32
CA GLY A 80 3.65 -1.15 10.13
C GLY A 80 2.60 -0.56 11.05
N THR A 81 2.77 0.65 11.60
CA THR A 81 1.65 1.36 12.24
C THR A 81 1.84 2.86 12.13
N ASN A 82 1.52 3.38 10.94
CA ASN A 82 0.94 4.71 10.77
C ASN A 82 -0.10 4.63 9.65
N ARG A 83 -1.11 3.77 9.82
CA ARG A 83 -2.41 4.04 9.20
C ARG A 83 -3.13 4.94 10.19
N SER A 84 -2.86 6.25 10.09
CA SER A 84 -3.78 7.25 10.64
C SER A 84 -5.06 7.12 9.82
N GLU A 85 -5.95 6.24 10.27
CA GLU A 85 -7.31 6.19 9.78
C GLU A 85 -8.03 7.46 10.21
N THR A 86 -7.96 8.47 9.37
CA THR A 86 -9.00 9.49 9.30
C THR A 86 -9.55 9.53 7.89
N PHE A 87 -9.94 8.35 7.39
CA PHE A 87 -10.92 8.26 6.30
C PHE A 87 -12.28 8.66 6.90
N LYS A 88 -12.64 9.95 6.83
CA LYS A 88 -14.04 10.36 7.00
C LYS A 88 -14.74 10.05 5.68
N PRO A 89 -15.69 9.10 5.60
CA PRO A 89 -16.53 8.98 4.43
C PRO A 89 -17.44 10.22 4.36
N ILE A 90 -17.19 11.11 3.40
CA ILE A 90 -18.09 12.22 3.06
C ILE A 90 -19.23 11.62 2.23
N GLY A 91 -20.09 10.83 2.88
CA GLY A 91 -21.12 10.02 2.22
C GLY A 91 -22.57 10.47 2.43
N ILE A 92 -22.83 11.58 3.14
CA ILE A 92 -24.22 11.94 3.53
C ILE A 92 -24.59 13.41 3.25
N LEU A 93 -23.62 14.31 3.01
CA LEU A 93 -23.91 15.75 2.88
C LEU A 93 -24.36 16.21 1.48
N ALA A 94 -24.05 15.47 0.40
CA ALA A 94 -24.40 15.88 -0.96
C ALA A 94 -25.90 15.78 -1.27
N GLY A 95 -26.64 14.87 -0.62
CA GLY A 95 -28.07 14.69 -0.87
C GLY A 95 -28.93 15.82 -0.31
N VAL A 96 -28.61 16.28 0.91
CA VAL A 96 -29.42 17.31 1.60
C VAL A 96 -29.25 18.67 0.94
N THR A 97 -28.06 18.99 0.41
CA THR A 97 -27.82 20.25 -0.30
C THR A 97 -28.58 20.31 -1.62
N PHE A 98 -28.65 19.21 -2.39
CA PHE A 98 -29.42 19.15 -3.64
C PHE A 98 -30.93 19.30 -3.42
N ILE A 99 -31.48 18.70 -2.37
CA ILE A 99 -32.90 18.80 -2.03
C ILE A 99 -33.25 20.25 -1.63
N LEU A 100 -32.43 20.89 -0.78
CA LEU A 100 -32.68 22.26 -0.35
C LEU A 100 -32.57 23.27 -1.51
N VAL A 101 -31.57 23.14 -2.38
CA VAL A 101 -31.42 24.02 -3.56
C VAL A 101 -32.61 23.88 -4.51
N SER A 102 -33.15 22.68 -4.66
CA SER A 102 -34.31 22.41 -5.53
C SER A 102 -35.60 23.03 -4.97
N ILE A 103 -35.82 22.98 -3.65
CA ILE A 103 -36.97 23.62 -3.00
C ILE A 103 -36.89 25.14 -3.11
N VAL A 104 -35.72 25.73 -2.92
CA VAL A 104 -35.52 27.18 -3.05
C VAL A 104 -35.76 27.66 -4.48
N LEU A 105 -35.29 26.91 -5.49
CA LEU A 105 -35.56 27.22 -6.90
C LEU A 105 -37.05 27.15 -7.22
N LEU A 106 -37.76 26.11 -6.79
CA LEU A 106 -39.20 25.99 -7.05
C LEU A 106 -40.02 27.05 -6.30
N GLY A 107 -39.59 27.43 -5.09
CA GLY A 107 -40.24 28.47 -4.29
C GLY A 107 -40.00 29.90 -4.78
N LEU A 108 -38.96 30.16 -5.58
CA LEU A 108 -38.71 31.49 -6.17
C LEU A 108 -39.56 31.76 -7.43
N PHE A 109 -40.19 30.73 -7.98
CA PHE A 109 -41.02 30.78 -9.19
C PHE A 109 -42.53 30.77 -8.91
N VAL A 110 -42.94 30.94 -7.65
CA VAL A 110 -44.33 31.18 -7.20
C VAL A 110 -44.46 32.63 -6.74
#